data_AF-A0A3B9M658-F1
#
_entry.id   AF-A0A3B9M658-F1
#
_cell.length_a   1.000
_cell.length_b   1.000
_cell.length_c   1.000
_cell.angle_alpha   90.00
_cell.angle_beta   90.00
_cell.angle_gamma   90.00
#
_symmetry.space_group_name_H-M   'P 1'
#
loop_
_entity.id
_entity.type
_entity.pdbx_description
1 polymer ?
#
loop_
_entity_poly.entity_id
_entity_poly.type
_entity_poly.pdbx_seq_one_letter_code
_entity_poly.pdbx_strand_id
1 'polypeptide(L)'
;RLAATDPDTVLPWLKELAEDTRWRVREGVAIALQRMGHASMPQLIAQMEVWSKGGPLVQRAAAAGLCEPALLKKADEVRRVLLVLDHITRSMAATRDRKHEGFRVLRQAMGYCWSVAAAANPAAARPLFVKWLRSSDPDISWVMKSNLGKARLKGFRKGVEESKVRTAKPKAKKPAKKKPAA
;
A
#
# COMPACT_ATOMS: atom_id res chain seq x y z
N ARG A 1 -13.41 21.90 -3.42
CA ARG A 1 -12.76 23.16 -3.02
C ARG A 1 -12.50 23.17 -1.51
N LEU A 2 -13.53 23.03 -0.65
CA LEU A 2 -13.39 23.02 0.83
C LEU A 2 -12.27 22.11 1.40
N ALA A 3 -12.22 20.81 1.08
CA ALA A 3 -11.16 19.94 1.62
C ALA A 3 -9.73 20.36 1.22
N ALA A 4 -9.56 21.07 0.11
CA ALA A 4 -8.26 21.57 -0.33
C ALA A 4 -7.92 22.95 0.25
N THR A 5 -8.92 23.70 0.72
CA THR A 5 -8.75 25.08 1.21
C THR A 5 -8.81 25.18 2.73
N ASP A 6 -9.50 24.26 3.39
CA ASP A 6 -9.58 24.17 4.84
C ASP A 6 -9.62 22.68 5.27
N PRO A 7 -8.45 22.01 5.23
CA PRO A 7 -8.32 20.61 5.54
C PRO A 7 -8.64 20.30 7.01
N ASP A 8 -8.30 21.20 7.93
CA ASP A 8 -8.40 20.95 9.37
C ASP A 8 -9.86 20.89 9.83
N THR A 9 -10.73 21.67 9.17
CA THR A 9 -12.18 21.63 9.41
C THR A 9 -12.84 20.39 8.77
N VAL A 10 -12.41 19.98 7.57
CA VAL A 10 -13.13 18.97 6.78
C VAL A 10 -12.65 17.54 7.04
N LEU A 11 -11.37 17.34 7.34
CA LEU A 11 -10.80 16.02 7.53
C LEU A 11 -11.39 15.23 8.71
N PRO A 12 -11.67 15.83 9.89
CA PRO A 12 -12.34 15.11 10.97
C PRO A 12 -13.69 14.52 10.53
N TRP A 13 -14.50 15.33 9.83
CA TRP A 13 -15.80 14.88 9.33
C TRP A 13 -15.67 13.78 8.25
N LEU A 14 -14.72 13.93 7.32
CA LEU A 14 -14.44 12.87 6.35
C LEU A 14 -13.96 11.58 7.01
N LYS A 15 -13.24 11.67 8.12
CA LYS A 15 -12.77 10.51 8.87
C LYS A 15 -13.93 9.77 9.53
N GLU A 16 -14.87 10.49 10.14
CA GLU A 16 -16.12 9.90 10.67
C GLU A 16 -16.92 9.22 9.55
N LEU A 17 -17.10 9.91 8.42
CA LEU A 17 -17.81 9.36 7.26
C LEU A 17 -17.09 8.17 6.60
N ALA A 18 -15.77 8.03 6.80
CA ALA A 18 -15.03 6.87 6.31
C ALA A 18 -15.52 5.57 6.96
N GLU A 19 -16.03 5.67 8.20
CA GLU A 19 -16.53 4.56 9.00
C GLU A 19 -18.04 4.33 8.84
N ASP A 20 -18.71 5.13 8.00
CA ASP A 20 -20.14 5.01 7.74
C ASP A 20 -20.51 3.62 7.20
N THR A 21 -21.67 3.10 7.63
CA THR A 21 -22.17 1.77 7.24
C THR A 21 -22.50 1.69 5.74
N ARG A 22 -22.83 2.81 5.10
CA ARG A 22 -23.25 2.87 3.69
C ARG A 22 -22.03 2.95 2.79
N TRP A 23 -21.86 1.94 1.94
CA TRP A 23 -20.69 1.86 1.04
C TRP A 23 -20.52 3.09 0.14
N ARG A 24 -21.62 3.70 -0.34
CA ARG A 24 -21.58 4.90 -1.19
C ARG A 24 -20.98 6.12 -0.48
N VAL A 25 -21.22 6.26 0.83
CA VAL A 25 -20.61 7.33 1.64
C VAL A 25 -19.10 7.13 1.69
N ARG A 26 -18.66 5.88 1.92
CA ARG A 26 -17.23 5.54 1.94
C ARG A 26 -16.53 5.77 0.59
N GLU A 27 -17.21 5.55 -0.54
CA GLU A 27 -16.67 5.95 -1.85
C GLU A 27 -16.59 7.47 -2.01
N GLY A 28 -17.60 8.20 -1.54
CA GLY A 28 -17.60 9.66 -1.51
C GLY A 28 -16.39 10.22 -0.76
N VAL A 29 -16.03 9.61 0.37
CA VAL A 29 -14.82 9.97 1.12
C VAL A 29 -13.55 9.71 0.29
N ALA A 30 -13.42 8.55 -0.35
CA ALA A 30 -12.26 8.26 -1.20
C ALA A 30 -12.12 9.28 -2.35
N ILE A 31 -13.23 9.64 -3.01
CA ILE A 31 -13.26 10.65 -4.08
C ILE A 31 -12.87 12.03 -3.53
N ALA A 32 -13.34 12.40 -2.34
CA ALA A 32 -12.97 13.67 -1.70
C ALA A 32 -11.46 13.72 -1.40
N LEU A 33 -10.88 12.62 -0.91
CA LEU A 33 -9.44 12.48 -0.69
C LEU A 33 -8.65 12.56 -2.00
N GLN A 34 -9.13 11.93 -3.07
CA GLN A 34 -8.50 12.03 -4.39
C GLN A 34 -8.50 13.47 -4.92
N ARG A 35 -9.61 14.20 -4.73
CA ARG A 35 -9.69 15.64 -5.06
C ARG A 35 -8.71 16.47 -4.24
N MET A 36 -8.51 16.15 -2.96
CA MET A 36 -7.45 16.76 -2.14
C MET A 36 -6.07 16.46 -2.73
N GLY A 37 -5.80 15.21 -3.13
CA GLY A 37 -4.54 14.83 -3.77
C GLY A 37 -4.27 15.57 -5.08
N HIS A 38 -5.31 15.83 -5.87
CA HIS A 38 -5.19 16.64 -7.09
C HIS A 38 -4.78 18.09 -6.80
N ALA A 39 -5.20 18.64 -5.66
CA ALA A 39 -4.79 19.97 -5.22
C ALA A 39 -3.40 19.94 -4.57
N SER A 40 -3.12 18.96 -3.72
CA SER A 40 -1.84 18.80 -3.03
C SER A 40 -1.60 17.34 -2.63
N MET A 41 -0.83 16.62 -3.45
CA MET A 41 -0.42 15.25 -3.16
C MET A 41 0.42 15.13 -1.87
N PRO A 42 1.40 16.02 -1.59
CA PRO A 42 2.16 15.95 -0.34
C PRO A 42 1.28 16.06 0.91
N GLN A 43 0.26 16.93 0.87
CA GLN A 43 -0.69 17.10 1.98
C GLN A 43 -1.58 15.88 2.14
N LEU A 44 -2.11 15.32 1.04
CA LEU A 44 -2.86 14.07 1.08
C LEU A 44 -2.03 12.97 1.72
N ILE A 45 -0.77 12.77 1.28
CA ILE A 45 0.10 11.72 1.83
C ILE A 45 0.29 11.92 3.34
N ALA A 46 0.59 13.13 3.80
CA ALA A 46 0.78 13.41 5.23
C ALA A 46 -0.44 13.02 6.07
N GLN A 47 -1.65 13.33 5.59
CA GLN A 47 -2.89 12.97 6.26
C GLN A 47 -3.14 11.46 6.23
N MET A 48 -2.85 10.80 5.09
CA MET A 48 -3.06 9.36 4.94
C MET A 48 -2.04 8.53 5.73
N GLU A 49 -0.84 9.06 6.01
CA GLU A 49 0.10 8.49 6.97
C GLU A 49 -0.51 8.44 8.38
N VAL A 50 -1.28 9.46 8.79
CA VAL A 50 -2.02 9.47 10.06
C VAL A 50 -3.20 8.49 10.02
N TRP A 51 -4.01 8.53 8.95
CA TRP A 51 -5.19 7.66 8.80
C TRP A 51 -4.83 6.18 8.69
N SER A 52 -3.63 5.86 8.19
CA SER A 52 -3.12 4.49 8.14
C SER A 52 -3.00 3.81 9.51
N LYS A 53 -3.04 4.59 10.61
CA LYS A 53 -3.00 4.13 12.00
C LYS A 53 -4.40 3.96 12.62
N GLY A 54 -5.46 4.31 11.90
CA GLY A 54 -6.84 4.17 12.36
C GLY A 54 -7.41 2.75 12.19
N GLY A 55 -8.73 2.62 12.37
CA GLY A 55 -9.45 1.37 12.16
C GLY A 55 -9.53 0.93 10.69
N PRO A 56 -10.03 -0.29 10.41
CA PRO A 56 -9.99 -0.86 9.07
C PRO A 56 -10.67 -0.02 7.97
N LEU A 57 -11.78 0.66 8.31
CA LEU A 57 -12.51 1.50 7.36
C LEU A 57 -11.77 2.81 7.05
N VAL A 58 -11.16 3.43 8.06
CA VAL A 58 -10.26 4.59 7.90
C VAL A 58 -9.03 4.22 7.08
N GLN A 59 -8.41 3.07 7.35
CA GLN A 59 -7.31 2.54 6.55
C GLN A 59 -7.73 2.28 5.09
N ARG A 60 -8.94 1.78 4.87
CA ARG A 60 -9.49 1.58 3.51
C ARG A 60 -9.63 2.91 2.79
N ALA A 61 -10.16 3.94 3.45
CA ALA A 61 -10.26 5.27 2.87
C ALA A 61 -8.88 5.81 2.50
N ALA A 62 -7.87 5.62 3.37
CA ALA A 62 -6.51 6.03 3.09
C ALA A 62 -5.91 5.33 1.87
N ALA A 63 -6.03 4.00 1.78
CA ALA A 63 -5.53 3.25 0.64
C ALA A 63 -6.23 3.65 -0.66
N ALA A 64 -7.57 3.74 -0.66
CA ALA A 64 -8.36 4.10 -1.83
C ALA A 64 -8.14 5.55 -2.28
N GLY A 65 -7.97 6.48 -1.34
CA GLY A 65 -7.67 7.88 -1.62
C GLY A 65 -6.32 8.09 -2.29
N LEU A 66 -5.29 7.35 -1.86
CA LEU A 66 -3.94 7.42 -2.45
C LEU A 66 -3.82 6.67 -3.78
N CYS A 67 -4.55 5.57 -3.96
CA CYS A 67 -4.38 4.66 -5.09
C CYS A 67 -5.24 5.03 -6.31
N GLU A 68 -5.20 6.31 -6.67
CA GLU A 68 -5.76 6.85 -7.91
C GLU A 68 -4.63 7.04 -8.94
N PRO A 69 -4.66 6.33 -10.10
CA PRO A 69 -3.61 6.43 -11.11
C PRO A 69 -3.22 7.87 -11.49
N ALA A 70 -4.18 8.79 -11.57
CA ALA A 70 -3.92 10.17 -11.96
C ALA A 70 -3.09 10.97 -10.93
N LEU A 71 -2.95 10.48 -9.69
CA LEU A 71 -2.14 11.11 -8.63
C LEU A 71 -0.69 10.60 -8.59
N LEU A 72 -0.45 9.37 -9.05
CA LEU A 72 0.81 8.66 -8.83
C LEU A 72 1.85 8.98 -9.90
N LYS A 73 2.32 10.23 -9.91
CA LYS A 73 3.23 10.77 -10.95
C LYS A 73 4.70 10.85 -10.51
N LYS A 74 4.97 11.31 -9.29
CA LYS A 74 6.35 11.52 -8.81
C LYS A 74 6.86 10.33 -8.02
N ALA A 75 8.06 9.87 -8.36
CA ALA A 75 8.60 8.61 -7.84
C ALA A 75 8.78 8.59 -6.31
N ASP A 76 9.14 9.73 -5.71
CA ASP A 76 9.27 9.95 -4.27
C ASP A 76 7.93 9.95 -3.53
N GLU A 77 6.91 10.61 -4.09
CA GLU A 77 5.53 10.58 -3.58
C GLU A 77 4.96 9.15 -3.63
N VAL A 78 5.14 8.44 -4.76
CA VAL A 78 4.70 7.03 -4.88
C VAL A 78 5.43 6.14 -3.88
N ARG A 79 6.71 6.41 -3.59
CA ARG A 79 7.45 5.67 -2.54
C ARG A 79 6.78 5.85 -1.17
N ARG A 80 6.34 7.06 -0.81
CA ARG A 80 5.61 7.29 0.44
C ARG A 80 4.25 6.60 0.45
N VAL A 81 3.51 6.62 -0.66
CA VAL A 81 2.25 5.86 -0.81
C VAL A 81 2.48 4.36 -0.54
N LEU A 82 3.54 3.78 -1.11
CA LEU A 82 3.90 2.39 -0.88
C LEU A 82 4.22 2.10 0.60
N LEU A 83 4.82 3.03 1.34
CA LEU A 83 5.06 2.90 2.78
C LEU A 83 3.75 2.95 3.59
N VAL A 84 2.78 3.77 3.17
CA VAL A 84 1.43 3.76 3.77
C VAL A 84 0.76 2.40 3.56
N LEU A 85 0.83 1.84 2.35
CA LEU A 85 0.30 0.50 2.07
C LEU A 85 1.04 -0.59 2.86
N ASP A 86 2.36 -0.48 3.04
CA ASP A 86 3.16 -1.37 3.88
C ASP A 86 2.69 -1.34 5.34
N HIS A 87 2.45 -0.15 5.88
CA HIS A 87 1.95 0.05 7.23
C HIS A 87 0.57 -0.61 7.43
N ILE A 88 -0.38 -0.35 6.53
CA ILE A 88 -1.72 -0.96 6.56
C ILE A 88 -1.62 -2.49 6.46
N THR A 89 -0.78 -3.00 5.56
CA THR A 89 -0.58 -4.46 5.41
C THR A 89 -0.01 -5.08 6.68
N ARG A 90 0.89 -4.39 7.38
CA ARG A 90 1.42 -4.82 8.68
C ARG A 90 0.35 -4.81 9.77
N SER A 91 -0.47 -3.77 9.82
CA SER A 91 -1.62 -3.69 10.73
C SER A 91 -2.55 -4.87 10.52
N MET A 92 -2.93 -5.17 9.26
CA MET A 92 -3.78 -6.32 8.93
C MET A 92 -3.18 -7.65 9.41
N ALA A 93 -1.88 -7.86 9.24
CA ALA A 93 -1.20 -9.08 9.67
C ALA A 93 -1.20 -9.23 11.21
N ALA A 94 -1.12 -8.12 11.95
CA ALA A 94 -1.12 -8.11 13.41
C ALA A 94 -2.53 -8.28 14.02
N THR A 95 -3.58 -7.95 13.26
CA THR A 95 -4.97 -8.01 13.75
C THR A 95 -5.42 -9.46 13.99
N ARG A 96 -5.99 -9.72 15.18
CA ARG A 96 -6.61 -11.01 15.54
C ARG A 96 -8.11 -11.06 15.21
N ASP A 97 -8.82 -9.95 15.39
CA ASP A 97 -10.24 -9.86 15.01
C ASP A 97 -10.40 -9.52 13.54
N ARG A 98 -10.68 -10.54 12.74
CA ARG A 98 -10.80 -10.44 11.27
C ARG A 98 -12.22 -10.72 10.77
N LYS A 99 -13.15 -11.05 11.66
CA LYS A 99 -14.50 -11.46 11.27
C LYS A 99 -15.40 -10.27 10.95
N HIS A 100 -15.07 -9.08 11.47
CA HIS A 100 -15.82 -7.85 11.27
C HIS A 100 -15.81 -7.38 9.80
N GLU A 101 -16.90 -6.76 9.36
CA GLU A 101 -17.08 -6.26 7.99
C GLU A 101 -15.93 -5.33 7.55
N GLY A 102 -15.53 -4.42 8.44
CA GLY A 102 -14.45 -3.46 8.17
C GLY A 102 -13.15 -4.11 7.72
N PHE A 103 -12.77 -5.25 8.32
CA PHE A 103 -11.56 -5.98 7.89
C PHE A 103 -11.73 -6.56 6.48
N ARG A 104 -12.91 -7.10 6.15
CA ARG A 104 -13.20 -7.65 4.81
C ARG A 104 -13.16 -6.55 3.74
N VAL A 105 -13.74 -5.39 4.05
CA VAL A 105 -13.75 -4.21 3.17
C VAL A 105 -12.32 -3.70 2.95
N LEU A 106 -11.52 -3.59 4.01
CA LEU A 106 -10.11 -3.23 3.90
C LEU A 106 -9.33 -4.23 3.04
N ARG A 107 -9.48 -5.52 3.33
CA ARG A 107 -8.80 -6.60 2.61
C ARG A 107 -9.08 -6.54 1.11
N GLN A 108 -10.34 -6.33 0.72
CA GLN A 108 -10.72 -6.16 -0.69
C GLN A 108 -10.06 -4.94 -1.33
N ALA A 109 -10.09 -3.78 -0.66
CA ALA A 109 -9.44 -2.57 -1.14
C ALA A 109 -7.92 -2.77 -1.33
N MET A 110 -7.26 -3.39 -0.35
CA MET A 110 -5.83 -3.72 -0.41
C MET A 110 -5.51 -4.72 -1.52
N GLY A 111 -6.44 -5.61 -1.86
CA GLY A 111 -6.39 -6.52 -3.02
C GLY A 111 -6.37 -5.85 -4.40
N TYR A 112 -6.49 -4.51 -4.44
CA TYR A 112 -6.38 -3.69 -5.65
C TYR A 112 -5.35 -2.56 -5.54
N CYS A 113 -5.28 -1.89 -4.39
CA CYS A 113 -4.48 -0.67 -4.18
C CYS A 113 -2.99 -0.88 -4.47
N TRP A 114 -2.41 -1.99 -4.00
CA TRP A 114 -1.00 -2.33 -4.26
C TRP A 114 -0.66 -2.37 -5.76
N SER A 115 -1.56 -2.85 -6.60
CA SER A 115 -1.34 -2.93 -8.04
C SER A 115 -1.28 -1.56 -8.72
N VAL A 116 -2.00 -0.57 -8.20
CA VAL A 116 -1.97 0.81 -8.69
C VAL A 116 -0.60 1.41 -8.37
N ALA A 117 -0.20 1.39 -7.10
CA ALA A 117 1.05 1.98 -6.65
C ALA A 117 2.29 1.26 -7.23
N ALA A 118 2.24 -0.06 -7.36
CA ALA A 118 3.34 -0.83 -7.94
C ALA A 118 3.51 -0.59 -9.45
N ALA A 119 2.42 -0.34 -10.18
CA ALA A 119 2.52 0.04 -11.59
C ALA A 119 3.19 1.41 -11.75
N ALA A 120 2.94 2.34 -10.84
CA ALA A 120 3.52 3.69 -10.88
C ALA A 120 5.01 3.73 -10.45
N ASN A 121 5.45 2.86 -9.53
CA ASN A 121 6.87 2.74 -9.18
C ASN A 121 7.29 1.28 -8.94
N PRO A 122 7.58 0.52 -10.02
CA PRO A 122 7.96 -0.89 -9.95
C PRO A 122 9.23 -1.14 -9.13
N ALA A 123 10.21 -0.25 -9.20
CA ALA A 123 11.48 -0.41 -8.50
C ALA A 123 11.30 -0.33 -6.98
N ALA A 124 10.54 0.66 -6.49
CA ALA A 124 10.27 0.82 -5.07
C ALA A 124 9.30 -0.25 -4.53
N ALA A 125 8.31 -0.68 -5.34
CA ALA A 125 7.32 -1.66 -4.89
C ALA A 125 7.88 -3.09 -4.78
N ARG A 126 8.86 -3.46 -5.61
CA ARG A 126 9.41 -4.82 -5.67
C ARG A 126 9.91 -5.37 -4.32
N PRO A 127 10.79 -4.69 -3.56
CA PRO A 127 11.24 -5.21 -2.28
C PRO A 127 10.09 -5.43 -1.28
N LEU A 128 9.05 -4.58 -1.31
CA LEU A 128 7.87 -4.72 -0.44
C LEU A 128 7.01 -5.93 -0.83
N PHE A 129 6.79 -6.16 -2.13
CA PHE A 129 6.13 -7.38 -2.60
C PHE A 129 6.90 -8.64 -2.23
N VAL A 130 8.23 -8.66 -2.41
CA VAL A 130 9.08 -9.80 -2.02
C VAL A 130 8.96 -10.07 -0.52
N LYS A 131 8.98 -9.03 0.32
CA LYS A 131 8.75 -9.12 1.76
C LYS A 131 7.39 -9.76 2.07
N TRP A 132 6.29 -9.20 1.57
CA TRP A 132 4.95 -9.67 1.93
C TRP A 132 4.55 -11.01 1.33
N LEU A 133 5.10 -11.38 0.18
CA LEU A 133 4.90 -12.71 -0.41
C LEU A 133 5.53 -13.85 0.40
N ARG A 134 6.39 -13.54 1.39
CA ARG A 134 6.92 -14.51 2.35
C ARG A 134 6.02 -14.67 3.59
N SER A 135 4.97 -13.85 3.72
CA SER A 135 4.03 -13.98 4.84
C SER A 135 3.28 -15.31 4.75
N SER A 136 3.20 -16.03 5.87
CA SER A 136 2.34 -17.20 6.05
C SER A 136 0.88 -16.81 6.32
N ASP A 137 0.60 -15.53 6.53
CA ASP A 137 -0.75 -15.03 6.75
C ASP A 137 -1.63 -15.20 5.49
N PRO A 138 -2.77 -15.91 5.58
CA PRO A 138 -3.60 -16.21 4.43
C PRO A 138 -4.24 -14.95 3.80
N ASP A 139 -4.59 -13.94 4.60
CA ASP A 139 -5.17 -12.70 4.10
C ASP A 139 -4.14 -11.86 3.36
N ILE A 140 -2.92 -11.77 3.91
CA ILE A 140 -1.82 -11.05 3.26
C ILE A 140 -1.37 -11.77 1.99
N SER A 141 -1.28 -13.10 2.02
CA SER A 141 -0.96 -13.91 0.84
C SER A 141 -1.98 -13.69 -0.26
N TRP A 142 -3.28 -13.67 0.08
CA TRP A 142 -4.34 -13.36 -0.86
C TRP A 142 -4.22 -11.95 -1.42
N VAL A 143 -4.02 -10.93 -0.57
CA VAL A 143 -3.85 -9.53 -1.00
C VAL A 143 -2.74 -9.43 -2.05
N MET A 144 -1.57 -10.00 -1.78
CA MET A 144 -0.43 -9.92 -2.70
C MET A 144 -0.69 -10.66 -4.01
N LYS A 145 -1.25 -11.88 -3.96
CA LYS A 145 -1.59 -12.68 -5.15
C LYS A 145 -2.65 -11.99 -6.01
N SER A 146 -3.71 -11.45 -5.40
CA SER A 146 -4.77 -10.71 -6.10
C SER A 146 -4.23 -9.50 -6.86
N ASN A 147 -3.27 -8.78 -6.29
CA ASN A 147 -2.62 -7.66 -6.95
C ASN A 147 -1.69 -8.10 -8.09
N LEU A 148 -0.88 -9.14 -7.88
CA LEU A 148 -0.01 -9.69 -8.94
C LEU A 148 -0.81 -10.19 -10.15
N GLY A 149 -2.03 -10.69 -9.93
CA GLY A 149 -2.93 -11.13 -10.99
C GLY A 149 -3.46 -10.00 -11.88
N LYS A 150 -3.33 -8.72 -11.49
CA LYS A 150 -3.86 -7.60 -12.29
C LYS A 150 -3.07 -7.43 -13.59
N ALA A 151 -3.77 -7.16 -14.69
CA ALA A 151 -3.18 -7.03 -16.02
C ALA A 151 -2.03 -6.00 -16.08
N ARG A 152 -2.20 -4.86 -15.38
CA ARG A 152 -1.17 -3.80 -15.26
C ARG A 152 0.16 -4.27 -14.66
N LEU A 153 0.18 -5.38 -13.91
CA LEU A 153 1.39 -5.94 -13.31
C LEU A 153 1.99 -7.12 -14.10
N LYS A 154 1.59 -7.34 -15.36
CA LYS A 154 2.15 -8.40 -16.20
C LYS A 154 3.69 -8.36 -16.29
N GLY A 155 4.29 -7.19 -16.51
CA GLY A 155 5.75 -7.01 -16.56
C GLY A 155 6.41 -7.07 -15.17
N PHE A 156 5.72 -6.60 -14.14
CA PHE A 156 6.23 -6.57 -12.76
C PHE A 156 6.43 -7.98 -12.17
N ARG A 157 5.51 -8.91 -12.45
CA ARG A 157 5.53 -10.29 -11.95
C ARG A 157 6.86 -11.02 -12.18
N LYS A 158 7.35 -11.00 -13.43
CA LYS A 158 8.61 -11.66 -13.82
C LYS A 158 9.77 -11.21 -12.93
N GLY A 159 9.84 -9.90 -12.69
CA GLY A 159 10.90 -9.33 -11.89
C GLY A 159 10.82 -9.65 -10.39
N VAL A 160 9.62 -9.90 -9.84
CA VAL A 160 9.46 -10.37 -8.46
C VAL A 160 9.95 -11.80 -8.31
N GLU A 161 9.64 -12.68 -9.27
CA GLU A 161 10.09 -14.07 -9.30
C GLU A 161 11.62 -14.18 -9.34
N GLU A 162 12.26 -13.42 -10.23
CA GLU A 162 13.73 -13.33 -10.31
C GLU A 162 14.37 -12.89 -8.99
N SER A 163 13.74 -11.94 -8.29
CA SER A 163 14.24 -11.42 -7.02
C SER A 163 14.13 -12.46 -5.90
N LYS A 164 13.07 -13.27 -5.89
CA LYS A 164 12.93 -14.39 -4.95
C LYS A 164 14.05 -15.42 -5.14
N VAL A 165 14.34 -15.79 -6.39
CA VAL A 165 15.41 -16.76 -6.73
C VAL A 165 16.78 -16.25 -6.27
N ARG A 166 17.08 -14.97 -6.50
CA ARG A 166 18.35 -14.36 -6.05
C ARG A 166 18.50 -14.35 -4.52
N THR A 167 17.40 -14.15 -3.79
CA THR A 167 17.44 -14.20 -2.31
C THR A 167 17.51 -15.61 -1.72
N ALA A 168 17.12 -16.64 -2.48
CA ALA A 168 17.15 -18.04 -2.04
C ALA A 168 18.53 -18.70 -2.20
N LYS A 169 19.39 -18.20 -3.10
CA LYS A 169 20.79 -18.65 -3.21
C LYS A 169 21.67 -17.87 -2.23
N PRO A 170 22.31 -18.51 -1.23
CA PRO A 170 23.28 -17.83 -0.38
C PRO A 170 24.45 -17.32 -1.24
N LYS A 171 24.90 -16.08 -1.03
CA LYS A 171 26.18 -15.61 -1.59
C LYS A 171 27.30 -16.42 -0.93
N ALA A 172 27.84 -17.42 -1.62
CA ALA A 172 29.06 -18.10 -1.21
C ALA A 172 30.20 -17.06 -1.17
N LYS A 173 30.66 -16.69 0.04
CA LYS A 173 31.91 -15.94 0.21
C LYS A 173 33.05 -16.85 -0.21
N LYS A 174 33.81 -16.47 -1.24
CA LYS A 174 35.09 -17.14 -1.57
C LYS A 174 36.04 -16.99 -0.35
N PRO A 175 36.66 -18.07 0.15
CA PRO A 175 37.64 -17.95 1.22
C PRO A 175 38.85 -17.15 0.72
N ALA A 176 39.30 -16.20 1.54
CA ALA A 176 40.51 -15.43 1.26
C ALA A 176 41.71 -16.38 1.24
N LYS A 177 42.45 -16.40 0.11
CA LYS A 177 43.71 -17.14 0.00
C LYS A 177 44.72 -16.52 0.97
N LYS A 178 45.13 -17.26 2.00
CA LYS A 178 46.30 -16.93 2.81
C LYS A 178 47.53 -17.00 1.91
N LYS A 179 48.29 -15.91 1.80
CA LYS A 179 49.64 -15.93 1.22
C LYS A 179 50.57 -16.71 2.16
N PRO A 180 51.41 -17.64 1.68
CA PRO A 180 52.51 -18.16 2.48
C PRO A 180 53.54 -17.05 2.68
N ALA A 181 54.03 -16.93 3.91
CA ALA A 181 55.17 -16.09 4.25
C ALA A 181 56.45 -16.71 3.66
N ALA A 182 57.26 -15.86 3.04
CA ALA A 182 58.67 -16.09 2.75
C ALA A 182 59.45 -14.96 3.41
#